data_AF-A0ABD0UI80-F1
#
_entry.id   AF-A0ABD0UI80-F1
#
_cell.length_a   1.000
_cell.length_b   1.000
_cell.length_c   1.000
_cell.angle_alpha   90.00
_cell.angle_beta   90.00
_cell.angle_gamma   90.00
#
_symmetry.space_group_name_H-M   'P 1'
#
loop_
_entity.id
_entity.type
_entity.pdbx_description
1 polymer ?
#
loop_
_entity_poly.entity_id
_entity_poly.type
_entity_poly.pdbx_seq_one_letter_code
_entity_poly.pdbx_strand_id
1 'polypeptide(L)' 'MADLERDFGMIYDEQGYVQILHSTFFDVDPEIDHTIEGYVARILDTLVDAVEDQLGNVQWYLASDPPQG' A
#
# COMPACT_ATOMS: atom_id res chain seq x y z
N MET A 1 -10.94 1.84 -12.31
CA MET A 1 -9.54 2.07 -11.91
C MET A 1 -9.61 2.82 -10.62
N ALA A 2 -9.30 2.14 -9.50
CA ALA A 2 -9.03 2.85 -8.28
C ALA A 2 -7.79 3.71 -8.50
N ASP A 3 -7.87 4.98 -8.12
CA ASP A 3 -6.71 5.85 -8.14
C ASP A 3 -5.96 5.58 -6.84
N LEU A 4 -4.81 4.91 -6.90
CA LEU A 4 -4.11 4.48 -5.69
C LEU A 4 -3.69 5.65 -4.78
N GLU A 5 -3.40 6.81 -5.36
CA GLU A 5 -3.11 8.03 -4.59
C GLU A 5 -4.36 8.51 -3.87
N ARG A 6 -5.51 8.51 -4.56
CA ARG A 6 -6.75 9.09 -4.04
C ARG A 6 -7.53 8.15 -3.12
N ASP A 7 -7.58 6.87 -3.48
CA ASP A 7 -8.45 5.88 -2.86
C ASP A 7 -7.73 5.12 -1.74
N PHE A 8 -6.39 5.08 -1.76
CA PHE A 8 -5.57 4.38 -0.75
C PHE A 8 -4.44 5.23 -0.15
N GLY A 9 -4.25 6.48 -0.58
CA GLY A 9 -3.19 7.35 -0.05
C GLY A 9 -1.78 6.86 -0.38
N MET A 10 -1.63 6.05 -1.44
CA MET A 10 -0.33 5.50 -1.84
C MET A 10 0.52 6.57 -2.51
N ILE A 11 1.82 6.58 -2.23
CA ILE A 11 2.78 7.52 -2.84
C ILE A 11 3.62 6.74 -3.86
N TYR A 12 3.93 7.36 -4.99
CA TYR A 12 4.84 6.80 -5.99
C TYR A 12 6.26 7.39 -5.85
N ASP A 13 7.28 6.56 -6.07
CA ASP A 13 8.65 7.05 -6.19
C ASP A 13 8.94 7.67 -7.56
N GLU A 14 10.15 8.23 -7.72
CA GLU A 14 10.59 8.85 -8.97
C GLU A 14 10.65 7.87 -10.16
N GLN A 15 10.62 6.56 -9.89
CA GLN A 15 10.59 5.50 -10.90
C GLN A 15 9.16 4.97 -11.17
N GLY A 16 8.15 5.49 -10.46
CA GLY A 16 6.75 5.10 -10.60
C GLY A 16 6.36 3.85 -9.82
N TYR A 17 7.18 3.39 -8.86
CA TYR A 17 6.81 2.30 -7.95
C TYR A 17 6.07 2.81 -6.73
N VAL A 18 5.13 2.01 -6.23
CA VAL A 18 4.38 2.31 -5.01
C VAL A 18 5.29 2.21 -3.78
N GLN A 19 5.49 3.33 -3.09
CA GLN A 19 6.16 3.38 -1.79
C GLN A 19 5.17 3.06 -0.67
N ILE A 20 4.91 1.78 -0.49
CA ILE A 20 3.98 1.25 0.52
C ILE A 20 4.29 1.84 1.90
N LEU A 21 5.55 1.78 2.35
CA LEU A 21 5.93 2.19 3.71
C LEU A 21 5.82 3.68 4.02
N HIS A 22 5.75 4.55 3.00
CA HIS A 22 5.64 6.00 3.16
C HIS A 22 4.20 6.50 3.02
N SER A 23 3.26 5.60 2.75
CA SER A 23 1.85 5.94 2.61
C SER A 23 1.21 6.26 3.96
N THR A 24 0.36 7.28 3.99
CA THR A 24 -0.52 7.60 5.15
C THR A 24 -1.49 6.46 5.47
N PHE A 25 -1.59 5.46 4.59
CA PHE A 25 -2.32 4.22 4.83
C PHE A 25 -1.93 3.50 6.14
N PHE A 26 -0.63 3.54 6.47
CA PHE A 26 -0.07 2.96 7.70
C PHE A 26 -0.16 3.88 8.91
N ASP A 27 -0.74 5.08 8.77
CA ASP A 27 -0.98 5.91 9.94
C ASP A 27 -2.05 5.26 10.82
N VAL A 28 -1.81 5.31 12.13
CA VAL A 28 -2.76 4.82 13.13
C VAL A 28 -3.92 5.80 13.21
N ASP A 29 -5.13 5.32 12.97
CA ASP A 29 -6.36 6.07 13.14
C ASP A 29 -6.98 5.73 14.50
N PRO A 30 -6.92 6.61 15.51
CA PRO A 30 -7.45 6.34 16.84
C PRO A 30 -8.98 6.15 16.88
N GLU A 31 -9.72 6.58 15.85
CA GLU A 31 -11.17 6.39 15.75
C GLU A 31 -11.54 4.98 15.25
N ILE A 32 -10.61 4.27 14.61
CA ILE A 32 -10.85 2.97 13.96
C ILE A 32 -9.96 1.86 14.56
N ASP A 33 -8.69 2.17 14.80
CA ASP A 33 -7.63 1.27 15.23
C ASP A 33 -7.63 1.09 16.76
N HIS A 34 -8.75 0.59 17.30
CA HIS A 34 -8.91 0.39 18.75
C HIS A 34 -8.00 -0.69 19.34
N THR A 35 -7.47 -1.59 18.51
CA THR A 35 -6.58 -2.67 18.90
C THR A 35 -5.48 -2.85 17.86
N ILE A 36 -4.35 -3.43 18.27
CA ILE A 36 -3.25 -3.76 17.35
C ILE A 36 -3.73 -4.77 16.30
N GLU A 37 -4.53 -5.76 16.72
CA GLU A 37 -5.11 -6.74 15.80
C GLU A 37 -6.04 -6.07 14.78
N GLY A 38 -6.86 -5.11 15.20
CA GLY A 38 -7.74 -4.35 14.30
C GLY A 38 -6.97 -3.51 13.29
N TYR A 39 -5.91 -2.82 13.74
CA TYR A 39 -5.00 -2.08 12.87
C TYR A 39 -4.35 -2.98 11.80
N VAL A 40 -3.80 -4.13 12.23
CA VAL A 40 -3.18 -5.08 11.29
C VAL A 40 -4.21 -5.68 10.34
N ALA A 41 -5.42 -6.00 10.81
CA ALA A 41 -6.48 -6.52 9.96
C ALA A 41 -6.92 -5.50 8.89
N ARG A 42 -7.13 -4.23 9.28
CA ARG A 42 -7.45 -3.12 8.35
C ARG A 42 -6.37 -2.97 7.27
N ILE A 43 -5.10 -3.02 7.70
CA ILE A 43 -3.96 -2.94 6.79
C ILE A 43 -4.01 -4.08 5.77
N LEU A 44 -4.17 -5.31 6.24
CA LEU A 44 -4.15 -6.49 5.38
C LEU A 44 -5.31 -6.50 4.39
N ASP A 45 -6.55 -6.24 4.83
CA ASP A 45 -7.72 -6.23 3.96
C ASP A 45 -7.55 -5.22 2.82
N THR A 46 -7.17 -3.99 3.14
CA THR A 46 -7.04 -2.95 2.12
C THR A 46 -5.85 -3.21 1.18
N LEU A 47 -4.76 -3.80 1.68
CA LEU A 47 -3.63 -4.21 0.83
C LEU A 47 -4.01 -5.31 -0.13
N VAL A 48 -4.79 -6.30 0.33
CA VAL A 48 -5.31 -7.37 -0.54
C VAL A 48 -6.17 -6.76 -1.64
N ASP A 49 -7.13 -5.90 -1.29
CA ASP A 49 -7.99 -5.23 -2.28
C ASP A 49 -7.19 -4.41 -3.30
N ALA A 50 -6.22 -3.61 -2.83
CA ALA A 50 -5.39 -2.80 -3.71
C ALA A 50 -4.49 -3.66 -4.61
N VAL A 51 -3.92 -4.74 -4.08
CA VAL A 51 -3.11 -5.69 -4.87
C VAL A 51 -3.99 -6.40 -5.89
N GLU A 52 -5.19 -6.84 -5.54
CA GLU A 52 -6.12 -7.51 -6.47
C GLU A 52 -6.55 -6.60 -7.62
N ASP A 53 -6.92 -5.34 -7.36
CA ASP A 53 -7.28 -4.36 -8.40
C ASP A 53 -6.10 -4.08 -9.35
N GLN A 54 -4.89 -4.07 -8.81
CA GLN A 54 -3.67 -3.86 -9.59
C GLN A 54 -3.19 -5.14 -10.30
N LEU A 55 -3.38 -6.34 -9.74
CA LEU A 55 -3.00 -7.63 -10.35
C LEU A 55 -3.72 -7.89 -11.67
N GLY A 56 -4.96 -7.39 -11.80
CA GLY A 56 -5.71 -7.44 -13.05
C GLY A 56 -5.16 -6.51 -14.14
N ASN A 57 -4.34 -5.52 -13.79
CA ASN A 57 -4.04 -4.36 -14.64
C ASN A 57 -2.53 -4.10 -14.87
N VAL A 58 -1.60 -4.69 -14.11
CA VAL A 58 -0.15 -4.44 -14.25
C VAL A 58 0.73 -5.69 -14.03
N GLN A 59 1.92 -5.69 -14.64
CA GLN A 59 2.97 -6.69 -14.40
C GLN A 59 3.75 -6.35 -13.13
N TRP A 60 3.77 -7.27 -12.18
CA TRP A 60 4.44 -7.09 -10.89
C TRP A 60 5.88 -7.62 -10.92
N TYR A 61 6.82 -6.88 -10.31
CA TYR A 61 8.17 -7.35 -10.06
C TYR A 61 8.53 -7.14 -8.59
N LEU A 62 9.01 -8.20 -7.93
CA LEU A 62 9.49 -8.13 -6.56
C LEU A 62 10.95 -7.65 -6.58
N ALA A 63 11.18 -6.35 -6.42
CA ALA A 63 12.52 -5.79 -6.30
C ALA A 63 13.15 -6.25 -4.97
N SER A 64 14.02 -7.26 -5.05
CA SER A 64 14.66 -7.89 -3.89
C SER A 64 16.03 -7.30 -3.55
N ASP A 65 16.56 -6.39 -4.39
CA ASP A 65 17.90 -5.83 -4.25
C ASP A 65 17.83 -4.31 -4.05
N PRO A 66 18.47 -3.73 -3.01
CA PRO A 66 18.74 -2.30 -2.98
C PRO A 66 19.68 -1.93 -4.13
N PRO A 67 19.67 -0.67 -4.61
CA PRO A 67 20.65 -0.20 -5.58
C PRO A 67 22.05 -0.38 -4.98
N GLN A 68 22.84 -1.32 -5.51
CA GLN A 68 24.26 -1.39 -5.20
C GLN A 68 24.94 -0.26 -5.96
N GLY A 69 25.31 0.79 -5.22
CA GLY A 69 26.12 1.90 -5.70
C GLY A 69 27.57 1.51 -5.96
#